data_AF-T1AJ02-F1
#
_entry.id   AF-T1AJ02-F1
#
_cell.length_a   1.000
_cell.length_b   1.000
_cell.length_c   1.000
_cell.angle_alpha   90.00
_cell.angle_beta   90.00
_cell.angle_gamma   90.00
#
_symmetry.space_group_name_H-M   'P 1'
#
loop_
_entity.id
_entity.type
_entity.pdbx_description
1 polymer ?
#
loop_
_entity_poly.entity_id
_entity_poly.type
_entity_poly.pdbx_seq_one_letter_code
_entity_poly.pdbx_strand_id
1 'polypeptide(L)'
;MGRDGRTSSFAFSRLVESVLILGGHRVVDLGVLPTPAVQYLVPRVGAQLGVIVTASHNPPEFNGLKCIAADGLEVPRAVEEGIERAVEAGTTRSVPYDEVGTSYEVRDGAHRYVDGVLAQVDAERIRRRAFTVVLDCGNGASVVTSPHL
;
A
#
# COMPACT_ATOMS: atom_id res chain seq x y z
N MET A 1 2.61 -0.62 -5.02
CA MET A 1 1.22 -0.93 -4.62
C MET A 1 1.26 -1.85 -3.41
N GLY A 2 0.19 -1.84 -2.60
CA GLY A 2 -0.01 -2.79 -1.50
C GLY A 2 -1.49 -3.11 -1.35
N ARG A 3 -1.83 -4.02 -0.44
CA ARG A 3 -3.22 -4.38 -0.18
C ARG A 3 -3.45 -4.78 1.27
N ASP A 4 -4.72 -4.77 1.68
CA ASP A 4 -5.13 -5.41 2.93
C ASP A 4 -5.47 -6.90 2.76
N GLY A 5 -5.99 -7.50 3.84
CA GLY A 5 -6.36 -8.91 3.94
C GLY A 5 -7.77 -9.26 3.46
N ARG A 6 -8.54 -8.34 2.85
CA ARG A 6 -9.91 -8.67 2.37
C ARG A 6 -9.86 -9.74 1.30
N THR A 7 -10.90 -10.57 1.24
CA THR A 7 -11.04 -11.68 0.28
C THR A 7 -10.84 -11.23 -1.17
N SER A 8 -11.40 -10.07 -1.54
CA SER A 8 -11.31 -9.51 -2.91
C SER A 8 -10.01 -8.74 -3.17
N SER A 9 -9.24 -8.39 -2.14
CA SER A 9 -8.05 -7.53 -2.28
C SER A 9 -6.94 -8.19 -3.11
N PHE A 10 -6.78 -9.51 -3.03
CA PHE A 10 -5.82 -10.21 -3.87
C PHE A 10 -6.15 -10.06 -5.36
N ALA A 11 -7.39 -10.35 -5.76
CA ALA A 11 -7.81 -10.23 -7.15
C ALA A 11 -7.69 -8.78 -7.68
N PHE A 12 -8.18 -7.80 -6.92
CA PHE A 12 -8.06 -6.39 -7.31
C PHE A 12 -6.61 -5.92 -7.39
N SER A 13 -5.73 -6.40 -6.52
CA SER A 13 -4.30 -6.07 -6.59
C SER A 13 -3.66 -6.55 -7.90
N ARG A 14 -4.01 -7.77 -8.36
CA ARG A 14 -3.54 -8.31 -9.65
C ARG A 14 -4.08 -7.53 -10.85
N LEU A 15 -5.33 -7.06 -10.78
CA LEU A 15 -5.89 -6.17 -11.82
C LEU A 15 -5.15 -4.84 -11.89
N VAL A 16 -4.93 -4.19 -10.74
CA VAL A 16 -4.18 -2.92 -10.66
C VAL A 16 -2.78 -3.09 -11.24
N GLU A 17 -2.06 -4.13 -10.80
CA GLU A 17 -0.74 -4.46 -11.33
C GLU A 17 -0.74 -4.64 -12.84
N SER A 18 -1.69 -5.44 -13.36
CA SER A 18 -1.79 -5.74 -14.79
C SER A 18 -2.08 -4.49 -15.63
N VAL A 19 -3.00 -3.63 -15.18
CA VAL A 19 -3.34 -2.38 -15.89
C VAL A 19 -2.14 -1.42 -15.89
N LEU A 20 -1.42 -1.31 -14.77
CA LEU A 20 -0.27 -0.41 -14.68
C LEU A 20 0.89 -0.87 -15.57
N ILE A 21 1.21 -2.17 -15.62
CA ILE A 21 2.26 -2.67 -16.52
C ILE A 21 1.85 -2.54 -17.99
N LEU A 22 0.58 -2.78 -18.33
CA LEU A 22 0.05 -2.53 -19.68
C LEU A 22 0.09 -1.05 -20.07
N GLY A 23 0.09 -0.14 -19.10
CA GLY A 23 0.30 1.29 -19.28
C GLY A 23 1.78 1.70 -19.39
N GLY A 24 2.72 0.76 -19.36
CA GLY A 24 4.16 1.01 -19.45
C GLY A 24 4.83 1.36 -18.11
N HIS A 25 4.15 1.15 -16.99
CA HIS A 25 4.69 1.50 -15.67
C HIS A 25 5.44 0.34 -15.01
N ARG A 26 6.51 0.68 -14.29
CA ARG A 26 7.17 -0.25 -13.37
C ARG A 26 6.40 -0.32 -12.06
N VAL A 27 5.92 -1.51 -11.71
CA VAL A 27 5.17 -1.76 -10.47
C VAL A 27 6.08 -2.39 -9.42
N VAL A 28 5.99 -1.87 -8.20
CA VAL A 28 6.58 -2.47 -7.00
C VAL A 28 5.43 -3.05 -6.17
N ASP A 29 5.32 -4.37 -6.08
CA ASP A 29 4.33 -5.02 -5.23
C ASP A 29 4.87 -5.20 -3.81
N LEU A 30 4.24 -4.54 -2.85
CA LEU A 30 4.57 -4.62 -1.43
C LEU A 30 3.78 -5.70 -0.69
N GLY A 31 2.89 -6.42 -1.38
CA GLY A 31 2.07 -7.48 -0.79
C GLY A 31 1.05 -6.95 0.22
N VAL A 32 0.82 -7.74 1.28
CA VAL A 32 -0.11 -7.38 2.36
C VAL A 32 0.60 -6.46 3.35
N LEU A 33 0.13 -5.22 3.46
CA LEU A 33 0.65 -4.24 4.41
C LEU A 33 -0.45 -3.30 4.87
N PRO A 34 -0.40 -2.78 6.11
CA PRO A 34 -1.30 -1.72 6.54
C PRO A 34 -1.04 -0.44 5.75
N THR A 35 -2.08 0.37 5.54
CA THR A 35 -2.01 1.68 4.86
C THR A 35 -0.79 2.53 5.26
N PRO A 36 -0.50 2.78 6.55
CA PRO A 36 0.65 3.57 6.95
C PRO A 36 2.00 2.96 6.53
N ALA A 37 2.12 1.62 6.44
CA ALA A 37 3.34 0.99 5.95
C ALA A 37 3.52 1.21 4.45
N VAL A 38 2.45 1.14 3.66
CA VAL A 38 2.50 1.48 2.23
C VAL A 38 2.88 2.95 2.05
N GLN A 39 2.22 3.86 2.79
CA GLN A 39 2.53 5.30 2.79
C GLN A 39 4.00 5.58 3.14
N TYR A 40 4.51 4.90 4.16
CA TYR A 40 5.92 5.00 4.56
C TYR A 40 6.88 4.52 3.48
N LEU A 41 6.53 3.45 2.76
CA LEU A 41 7.40 2.81 1.77
C LEU A 41 7.40 3.50 0.41
N VAL A 42 6.31 4.15 -0.01
CA VAL A 42 6.21 4.86 -1.31
C VAL A 42 7.42 5.77 -1.61
N PRO A 43 7.76 6.76 -0.76
CA PRO A 43 8.94 7.60 -1.00
C PRO A 43 10.25 6.81 -0.92
N ARG A 44 10.32 5.77 -0.08
CA ARG A 44 11.53 4.98 0.19
C ARG A 44 11.88 3.97 -0.90
N VAL A 45 10.90 3.56 -1.71
CA VAL A 45 11.14 2.75 -2.91
C VAL A 45 11.25 3.61 -4.17
N GLY A 46 11.24 4.95 -4.01
CA GLY A 46 11.32 5.90 -5.13
C GLY A 46 10.11 5.86 -6.06
N ALA A 47 8.93 5.47 -5.54
CA ALA A 47 7.71 5.45 -6.33
C ALA A 47 7.12 6.87 -6.46
N GLN A 48 6.64 7.20 -7.66
CA GLN A 48 5.96 8.48 -7.93
C GLN A 48 4.47 8.46 -7.53
N LEU A 49 3.91 7.26 -7.39
CA LEU A 49 2.53 7.02 -6.99
C LEU A 49 2.45 5.69 -6.25
N GLY A 50 1.70 5.65 -5.15
CA GLY A 50 1.28 4.44 -4.49
C GLY A 50 -0.21 4.17 -4.73
N VAL A 51 -0.59 2.90 -4.75
CA VAL A 51 -1.98 2.46 -4.73
C VAL A 51 -2.10 1.42 -3.62
N ILE A 52 -3.08 1.57 -2.75
CA ILE A 52 -3.47 0.55 -1.78
C ILE A 52 -4.87 0.03 -2.08
N VAL A 53 -5.00 -1.29 -2.16
CA VAL A 53 -6.29 -1.98 -2.29
C VAL A 53 -6.85 -2.24 -0.89
N THR A 54 -7.85 -1.46 -0.50
CA THR A 54 -8.50 -1.54 0.81
C THR A 54 -9.81 -0.75 0.85
N ALA A 55 -10.74 -1.16 1.70
CA ALA A 55 -11.85 -0.32 2.16
C ALA A 55 -11.77 -0.01 3.67
N SER A 56 -10.56 0.07 4.23
CA SER A 56 -10.32 0.42 5.63
C SER A 56 -11.18 -0.41 6.60
N HIS A 57 -12.19 0.20 7.23
CA HIS A 57 -13.03 -0.40 8.26
C HIS A 57 -14.40 -0.87 7.73
N ASN A 58 -14.68 -0.70 6.43
CA ASN A 58 -15.96 -1.11 5.85
C ASN A 58 -16.16 -2.63 5.97
N PRO A 59 -17.41 -3.12 5.97
CA PRO A 59 -17.71 -4.55 5.99
C PRO A 59 -16.98 -5.36 4.89
N PRO A 60 -16.84 -6.70 5.04
CA PRO A 60 -15.98 -7.53 4.17
C PRO A 60 -16.32 -7.51 2.67
N GLU A 61 -17.57 -7.24 2.32
CA GLU A 61 -18.06 -7.14 0.95
C GLU A 61 -17.57 -5.90 0.21
N PHE A 62 -17.09 -4.87 0.94
CA PHE A 62 -16.56 -3.65 0.35
C PHE A 62 -15.06 -3.78 0.03
N ASN A 63 -14.63 -3.08 -1.01
CA ASN A 63 -13.22 -2.82 -1.30
C ASN A 63 -13.06 -1.46 -1.98
N GLY A 64 -11.82 -1.01 -2.17
CA GLY A 64 -11.53 0.29 -2.75
C GLY A 64 -10.07 0.43 -3.11
N LEU A 65 -9.75 1.54 -3.75
CA LEU A 65 -8.39 1.97 -4.08
C LEU A 65 -8.13 3.29 -3.39
N LYS A 66 -7.02 3.42 -2.66
CA LYS A 66 -6.51 4.72 -2.24
C LYS A 66 -5.23 5.04 -3.00
N CYS A 67 -5.13 6.27 -3.49
CA CYS A 67 -3.96 6.76 -4.20
C CYS A 67 -3.07 7.56 -3.25
N ILE A 68 -1.77 7.29 -3.29
CA ILE A 68 -0.76 7.86 -2.42
C ILE A 68 0.22 8.65 -3.30
N ALA A 69 0.48 9.90 -2.96
CA ALA A 69 1.46 10.74 -3.65
C ALA A 69 2.89 10.29 -3.36
N ALA A 70 3.85 10.80 -4.14
CA ALA A 70 5.27 10.44 -4.04
C ALA A 70 5.90 10.71 -2.66
N ASP A 71 5.32 11.63 -1.88
CA ASP A 71 5.76 11.95 -0.52
C ASP A 71 5.20 11.01 0.57
N GLY A 72 4.30 10.08 0.19
CA GLY A 72 3.66 9.14 1.09
C GLY A 72 2.31 9.62 1.66
N LEU A 73 1.87 10.84 1.34
CA LEU A 73 0.54 11.33 1.72
C LEU A 73 -0.54 10.82 0.76
N GLU A 74 -1.80 10.86 1.15
CA GLU A 74 -2.90 10.66 0.19
C GLU A 74 -2.84 11.76 -0.88
N VAL A 75 -3.18 11.41 -2.12
CA VAL A 75 -3.11 12.38 -3.23
C VAL A 75 -4.05 13.57 -2.96
N PRO A 76 -3.68 14.80 -3.37
CA PRO A 76 -4.55 15.96 -3.20
C PRO A 76 -5.88 15.78 -3.94
N ARG A 77 -6.94 16.42 -3.43
CA ARG A 77 -8.29 16.36 -4.03
C ARG A 77 -8.32 16.64 -5.53
N ALA A 78 -7.54 17.61 -6.01
CA ALA A 78 -7.46 17.93 -7.43
C ALA A 78 -6.96 16.76 -8.31
N VAL A 79 -6.10 15.89 -7.75
CA VAL A 79 -5.63 14.66 -8.42
C VAL A 79 -6.74 13.61 -8.41
N GLU A 80 -7.43 13.42 -7.28
CA GLU A 80 -8.58 12.50 -7.19
C GLU A 80 -9.66 12.86 -8.22
N GLU A 81 -10.04 14.13 -8.30
CA GLU A 81 -11.03 14.61 -9.27
C GLU A 81 -10.55 14.40 -10.72
N GLY A 82 -9.25 14.48 -10.96
CA GLY A 82 -8.66 14.14 -12.25
C GLY A 82 -8.83 12.66 -12.61
N ILE A 83 -8.63 11.78 -11.63
CA ILE A 83 -8.85 10.33 -11.78
C ILE A 83 -10.35 10.05 -12.00
N GLU A 84 -11.23 10.65 -11.20
CA GLU A 84 -12.69 10.52 -11.33
C GLU A 84 -13.15 10.91 -12.75
N ARG A 85 -12.72 12.07 -13.26
CA ARG A 85 -13.02 12.50 -14.64
C ARG A 85 -12.49 11.54 -15.70
N ALA A 86 -11.29 11.00 -15.52
CA ALA A 86 -10.72 10.04 -16.47
C ALA A 86 -11.52 8.73 -16.51
N VAL A 87 -12.01 8.27 -15.35
CA VAL A 87 -12.88 7.10 -15.22
C VAL A 87 -14.24 7.36 -15.88
N GLU A 88 -14.86 8.51 -15.62
CA GLU A 88 -16.14 8.91 -16.25
C GLU A 88 -16.02 9.00 -17.77
N ALA A 89 -14.90 9.51 -18.27
CA ALA A 89 -14.61 9.59 -19.70
C ALA A 89 -14.27 8.23 -20.33
N GLY A 90 -14.14 7.16 -19.55
CA GLY A 90 -13.71 5.84 -20.05
C GLY A 90 -12.30 5.84 -20.61
N THR A 91 -11.43 6.74 -20.14
CA THR A 91 -10.07 6.86 -20.66
C THR A 91 -9.25 5.66 -20.24
N THR A 92 -8.70 4.95 -21.21
CA THR A 92 -7.72 3.88 -20.98
C THR A 92 -6.44 4.22 -21.72
N ARG A 93 -5.31 3.83 -21.13
CA ARG A 93 -4.00 3.97 -21.76
C ARG A 93 -3.31 2.61 -21.72
N SER A 94 -2.90 2.16 -22.89
CA SER A 94 -1.94 1.07 -23.05
C SER A 94 -0.77 1.54 -23.89
N VAL A 95 0.33 0.82 -23.80
CA VAL A 95 1.53 1.06 -24.61
C VAL A 95 1.74 -0.09 -25.61
N PRO A 96 2.57 0.09 -26.65
CA PRO A 96 2.99 -0.98 -27.54
C PRO A 96 3.65 -2.16 -26.81
N TYR A 97 3.74 -3.33 -27.47
CA TYR A 97 4.18 -4.58 -26.84
C TYR A 97 5.60 -4.52 -26.24
N ASP A 98 6.47 -3.70 -26.82
CA ASP A 98 7.87 -3.50 -26.45
C ASP A 98 8.07 -2.41 -25.38
N GLU A 99 7.00 -1.69 -25.02
CA GLU A 99 6.99 -0.69 -23.95
C GLU A 99 6.28 -1.18 -22.68
N VAL A 100 5.72 -2.40 -22.69
CA VAL A 100 5.03 -2.99 -21.52
C VAL A 100 5.96 -2.96 -20.31
N GLY A 101 5.42 -2.46 -19.20
CA GLY A 101 6.15 -2.29 -17.95
C GLY A 101 6.45 -3.63 -17.26
N THR A 102 7.18 -3.53 -16.15
CA THR A 102 7.61 -4.69 -15.36
C THR A 102 7.01 -4.62 -13.96
N SER A 103 6.78 -5.77 -13.33
CA SER A 103 6.45 -5.84 -11.90
C SER A 103 7.47 -6.68 -11.14
N TYR A 104 7.76 -6.28 -9.90
CA TYR A 104 8.54 -7.09 -8.96
C TYR A 104 8.04 -6.92 -7.53
N GLU A 105 8.28 -7.94 -6.72
CA GLU A 105 7.82 -8.01 -5.34
C GLU A 105 8.92 -7.55 -4.36
N VAL A 106 8.53 -6.81 -3.31
CA VAL A 106 9.37 -6.44 -2.17
C VAL A 106 8.81 -7.08 -0.90
N ARG A 107 9.53 -8.08 -0.39
CA ARG A 107 9.06 -8.94 0.72
C ARG A 107 9.42 -8.44 2.12
N ASP A 108 10.38 -7.53 2.22
CA ASP A 108 10.87 -7.00 3.50
C ASP A 108 10.20 -5.67 3.90
N GLY A 109 9.13 -5.25 3.20
CA GLY A 109 8.43 -4.00 3.46
C GLY A 109 7.92 -3.87 4.90
N ALA A 110 7.42 -4.96 5.48
CA ALA A 110 6.97 -5.00 6.87
C ALA A 110 8.11 -4.69 7.86
N HIS A 111 9.26 -5.34 7.69
CA HIS A 111 10.44 -5.11 8.53
C HIS A 111 10.94 -3.67 8.40
N ARG A 112 11.06 -3.15 7.17
CA ARG A 112 11.48 -1.75 6.93
C ARG A 112 10.58 -0.73 7.61
N TYR A 113 9.27 -1.01 7.66
CA TYR A 113 8.30 -0.16 8.36
C TYR A 113 8.47 -0.24 9.89
N VAL A 114 8.57 -1.46 10.42
CA VAL A 114 8.79 -1.70 11.86
C VAL A 114 10.08 -1.02 12.35
N ASP A 115 11.19 -1.19 11.63
CA ASP A 115 12.46 -0.52 11.93
C ASP A 115 12.30 1.02 11.91
N GLY A 116 11.53 1.52 10.94
CA GLY A 116 11.19 2.93 10.85
C GLY A 116 10.46 3.46 12.08
N VAL A 117 9.47 2.72 12.59
CA VAL A 117 8.72 3.07 13.80
C VAL A 117 9.61 2.99 15.04
N LEU A 118 10.38 1.91 15.19
CA LEU A 118 11.29 1.72 16.32
C LEU A 118 12.37 2.82 16.41
N ALA A 119 12.82 3.33 15.27
CA ALA A 119 13.77 4.45 15.20
C ALA A 119 13.20 5.79 15.68
N GLN A 120 11.86 5.93 15.82
CA GLN A 120 11.22 7.16 16.31
C GLN A 120 11.02 7.18 17.84
N VAL A 121 11.40 6.10 18.54
CA VAL A 121 11.15 5.95 19.99
C VAL A 121 12.40 5.45 20.72
N ASP A 122 12.45 5.64 22.03
CA ASP A 122 13.45 5.01 22.89
C ASP A 122 13.05 3.56 23.17
N ALA A 123 13.28 2.69 22.18
CA ALA A 123 12.90 1.28 22.23
C ALA A 123 13.51 0.55 23.44
N GLU A 124 14.74 0.89 23.82
CA GLU A 124 15.41 0.30 24.99
C GLU A 124 14.74 0.72 26.30
N ARG A 125 14.35 1.98 26.44
CA ARG A 125 13.59 2.43 27.62
C ARG A 125 12.23 1.75 27.72
N ILE A 126 11.52 1.58 26.61
CA ILE A 126 10.24 0.87 26.57
C ILE A 126 10.44 -0.59 27.00
N ARG A 127 11.43 -1.28 26.42
CA ARG A 127 11.76 -2.68 26.74
C ARG A 127 12.08 -2.87 28.22
N ARG A 128 12.87 -1.96 28.82
CA ARG A 128 13.21 -2.01 30.26
C ARG A 128 12.00 -1.88 31.19
N ARG A 129 10.88 -1.32 30.73
CA ARG A 129 9.65 -1.24 31.54
C ARG A 129 8.87 -2.55 31.58
N ALA A 130 9.16 -3.50 30.69
CA ALA A 130 8.52 -4.81 30.65
C ALA A 130 6.98 -4.73 30.75
N PHE A 131 6.37 -3.88 29.93
CA PHE A 131 4.92 -3.73 29.90
C PHE A 131 4.24 -5.04 29.50
N THR A 132 3.14 -5.38 30.18
CA THR A 132 2.21 -6.38 29.70
C THR A 132 1.27 -5.72 28.69
N VAL A 133 1.33 -6.16 27.43
CA VAL A 133 0.53 -5.60 26.33
C VAL A 133 -0.37 -6.68 25.75
N VAL A 134 -1.63 -6.34 25.47
CA VAL A 134 -2.54 -7.14 24.67
C VAL A 134 -2.80 -6.38 23.38
N LEU A 135 -2.69 -7.06 22.25
CA LEU A 135 -2.86 -6.51 20.91
C LEU A 135 -3.87 -7.36 20.13
N ASP A 136 -4.90 -6.71 19.60
CA ASP A 136 -5.81 -7.29 18.61
C ASP A 136 -5.62 -6.57 17.27
N CYS A 137 -5.24 -7.32 16.24
CA CYS A 137 -5.04 -6.79 14.89
C CYS A 137 -6.35 -6.76 14.06
N GLY A 138 -7.47 -7.22 14.61
CA GLY A 138 -8.78 -7.23 13.95
C GLY A 138 -8.82 -8.05 12.67
N ASN A 139 -8.02 -9.13 12.60
CA ASN A 139 -7.75 -9.91 11.37
C ASN A 139 -7.27 -9.04 10.18
N GLY A 140 -6.79 -7.83 10.45
CA GLY A 140 -6.38 -6.85 9.45
C GLY A 140 -4.90 -6.97 9.08
N ALA A 141 -4.48 -6.12 8.15
CA ALA A 141 -3.13 -6.14 7.61
C ALA A 141 -2.04 -5.78 8.65
N SER A 142 -2.40 -5.19 9.79
CA SER A 142 -1.44 -4.90 10.86
C SER A 142 -0.81 -6.15 11.48
N VAL A 143 -1.39 -7.34 11.28
CA VAL A 143 -0.85 -8.61 11.78
C VAL A 143 0.59 -8.89 11.33
N VAL A 144 1.01 -8.34 10.18
CA VAL A 144 2.38 -8.50 9.66
C VAL A 144 3.36 -7.45 10.20
N THR A 145 2.91 -6.53 11.06
CA THR A 145 3.73 -5.41 11.55
C THR A 145 3.63 -5.23 13.07
N SER A 146 2.43 -4.95 13.60
CA SER A 146 2.22 -4.58 15.00
C SER A 146 2.74 -5.60 16.03
N PRO A 147 2.65 -6.93 15.80
CA PRO A 147 3.23 -7.92 16.72
C PRO A 147 4.77 -7.95 16.76
N HIS A 148 5.44 -7.26 15.84
CA HIS A 148 6.90 -7.20 15.74
C HIS A 148 7.51 -5.91 16.32
N LEU A 149 6.67 -5.02 16.88
CA LEU A 149 7.09 -3.81 17.60
C LEU A 149 7.60 -4.11 19.02
#